data_AF-A0A7J3G4R3-F1
#
_entry.id   AF-A0A7J3G4R3-F1
#
_cell.length_a   1.000
_cell.length_b   1.000
_cell.length_c   1.000
_cell.angle_alpha   90.00
_cell.angle_beta   90.00
_cell.angle_gamma   90.00
#
_symmetry.space_group_name_H-M   'P 1'
#
loop_
_entity.id
_entity.type
_entity.pdbx_description
1 polymer ?
#
loop_
_entity_poly.entity_id
_entity_poly.type
_entity_poly.pdbx_seq_one_letter_code
_entity_poly.pdbx_strand_id
1 'polypeptide(L)'
;MPRPFSELADLCEKLESTTSRKEKIKLISDFLGKFGSEEADEAAAAANLLVGLSSGVRKLGINVGPATLYRALRDQQSVLSPLTPLTISEVWETIEKASSLTGKGVIDTRKALLSNLLNRAGEKERKWLTRILMGEMRHGVSVGILVESLAKYLNMPLEKVKAAEMVLGRLDTLVKNAVKNRLQETRLKLFIPVKPMLAEYAYSPDEIFEKLKPPIYLEPKIDGVRLQVHVGDGMVKVFTRGLKDVTESVPDIVKRVRQALKADSCILDGEGYCVDENGRPTPFQETMRRIGREKNVDEALKELSLRIKFFDIIHLNGEDLWQKPLEERRRSLEEAVAQPLINSLTVADNRDMVQEALETWTSMGYEGLMAKSPKSPYTPGRRGGYWLKMKKALSLDVVVVAAEWGHGRRRGWLSNYHLAVLDDRGGGFTPVGKTFKGLTDDEFRKMTQLLLGIAKSHEEWGVVVEPRIVVEIEFNEVQRSPTYPSGYALRFARIKAIRTDKQPEEVNTLSDIEKIYNSQRNPLGIQSY
;
A
#
# COMPACT_ATOMS: atom_id res chain seq x y z
N MET A 1 22.03 24.92 -21.80
CA MET A 1 23.10 24.71 -20.80
C MET A 1 22.45 24.06 -19.60
N PRO A 2 23.10 23.08 -18.94
CA PRO A 2 22.53 22.42 -17.76
C PRO A 2 22.23 23.44 -16.66
N ARG A 3 21.12 23.26 -15.96
CA ARG A 3 20.66 24.16 -14.91
C ARG A 3 21.46 23.97 -13.62
N PRO A 4 21.80 25.07 -12.92
CA PRO A 4 22.43 25.00 -11.61
C PRO A 4 21.54 24.26 -10.59
N PHE A 5 22.14 23.41 -9.77
CA PHE A 5 21.46 22.75 -8.65
C PHE A 5 20.99 23.77 -7.59
N SER A 6 21.68 24.91 -7.48
CA SER A 6 21.26 26.04 -6.65
C SER A 6 19.84 26.53 -6.96
N GLU A 7 19.37 26.49 -8.21
CA GLU A 7 17.98 26.85 -8.55
C GLU A 7 16.96 25.90 -7.92
N LEU A 8 17.27 24.60 -7.86
CA LEU A 8 16.42 23.62 -7.19
C LEU A 8 16.46 23.82 -5.67
N ALA A 9 17.63 24.12 -5.12
CA ALA A 9 17.79 24.41 -3.70
C ALA A 9 16.97 25.65 -3.27
N ASP A 10 16.95 26.70 -4.10
CA ASP A 10 16.12 27.89 -3.89
C ASP A 10 14.62 27.58 -3.95
N LEU A 11 14.19 26.74 -4.88
CA LEU A 11 12.81 26.26 -4.93
C LEU A 11 12.44 25.54 -3.63
N CYS A 12 13.31 24.65 -3.14
CA CYS A 12 13.07 23.89 -1.92
C CYS A 12 12.94 24.80 -0.68
N GLU A 13 13.74 25.87 -0.56
CA GLU A 13 13.57 26.86 0.53
C GLU A 13 12.22 27.59 0.45
N LYS A 14 11.82 28.02 -0.75
CA LYS A 14 10.50 28.64 -0.96
C LYS A 14 9.37 27.69 -0.56
N LEU A 15 9.47 26.42 -0.93
CA LEU A 15 8.48 25.40 -0.59
C LEU A 15 8.43 25.09 0.92
N GLU A 16 9.57 25.10 1.61
CA GLU A 16 9.67 24.95 3.06
C GLU A 16 9.02 26.13 3.79
N SER A 17 9.13 27.35 3.24
CA SER A 17 8.60 28.57 3.85
C SER A 17 7.07 28.73 3.79
N THR A 18 6.37 27.91 2.99
CA THR A 18 4.92 28.03 2.79
C THR A 18 4.16 26.79 3.25
N THR A 19 3.01 27.01 3.88
CA THR A 19 2.04 25.94 4.22
C THR A 19 0.93 25.80 3.17
N SER A 20 0.82 26.76 2.25
CA SER A 20 -0.24 26.79 1.23
C SER A 20 0.01 25.75 0.13
N ARG A 21 -0.86 24.74 0.04
CA ARG A 21 -0.83 23.75 -1.04
C ARG A 21 -0.88 24.40 -2.43
N LYS A 22 -1.76 25.40 -2.60
CA LYS A 22 -1.95 26.13 -3.87
C LYS A 22 -0.68 26.85 -4.29
N GLU A 23 0.03 27.44 -3.33
CA GLU A 23 1.29 28.13 -3.59
C GLU A 23 2.41 27.14 -3.95
N LYS A 24 2.50 25.99 -3.27
CA LYS A 24 3.45 24.92 -3.65
C LYS A 24 3.23 24.45 -5.08
N ILE A 25 1.98 24.20 -5.46
CA ILE A 25 1.62 23.79 -6.82
C ILE A 25 2.05 24.85 -7.84
N LYS A 26 1.84 26.14 -7.55
CA LYS A 26 2.28 27.23 -8.41
C LYS A 26 3.82 27.25 -8.54
N LEU A 27 4.55 27.26 -7.43
CA LEU A 27 6.03 27.30 -7.44
C LEU A 27 6.66 26.16 -8.24
N ILE A 28 6.13 24.94 -8.09
CA ILE A 28 6.62 23.75 -8.82
C ILE A 28 6.25 23.84 -10.30
N SER A 29 5.02 24.25 -10.62
CA SER A 29 4.57 24.45 -11.99
C SER A 29 5.44 25.49 -12.71
N ASP A 30 5.70 26.63 -12.06
CA ASP A 30 6.52 27.71 -12.62
C ASP A 30 7.97 27.27 -12.81
N PHE A 31 8.50 26.46 -11.88
CA PHE A 31 9.85 25.89 -12.01
C PHE A 31 9.95 24.88 -13.15
N LEU A 32 9.02 23.93 -13.26
CA LEU A 32 8.99 22.96 -14.35
C LEU A 32 8.73 23.63 -15.72
N GLY A 33 7.98 24.73 -15.74
CA GLY A 33 7.72 25.52 -16.94
C GLY A 33 8.94 26.22 -17.52
N LYS A 34 10.07 26.27 -16.79
CA LYS A 34 11.33 26.80 -17.32
C LYS A 34 12.02 25.82 -18.27
N PHE A 35 11.76 24.52 -18.15
CA PHE A 35 12.44 23.49 -18.95
C PHE A 35 11.85 23.40 -20.36
N GLY A 36 12.71 23.42 -21.38
CA GLY A 36 12.32 23.15 -22.76
C GLY A 36 12.15 21.65 -23.05
N SER A 37 11.56 21.31 -24.20
CA SER A 37 11.36 19.92 -24.65
C SER A 37 12.66 19.10 -24.73
N GLU A 38 13.79 19.74 -25.06
CA GLU A 38 15.12 19.12 -25.10
C GLU A 38 15.71 18.89 -23.70
N GLU A 39 15.23 19.60 -22.69
CA GLU A 39 15.69 19.52 -21.29
C GLU A 39 14.82 18.56 -20.45
N ALA A 40 14.01 17.72 -21.10
CA ALA A 40 13.06 16.82 -20.44
C ALA A 40 13.72 15.83 -19.46
N ASP A 41 14.95 15.38 -19.77
CA ASP A 41 15.72 14.51 -18.89
C ASP A 41 16.14 15.24 -17.61
N GLU A 42 16.56 16.50 -17.73
CA GLU A 42 16.92 17.33 -16.59
C GLU A 42 15.69 17.73 -15.75
N ALA A 43 14.55 17.99 -16.39
CA ALA A 43 13.29 18.23 -15.68
C ALA A 43 12.87 17.01 -14.85
N ALA A 44 13.03 15.80 -15.39
CA ALA A 44 12.78 14.57 -14.66
C ALA A 44 13.76 14.35 -13.51
N ALA A 45 15.05 14.65 -13.69
CA ALA A 45 16.03 14.66 -12.61
C ALA A 45 15.61 15.60 -11.48
N ALA A 46 15.24 16.85 -11.81
CA ALA A 46 14.79 17.85 -10.85
C ALA A 46 13.56 17.37 -10.06
N ALA A 47 12.57 16.80 -10.75
CA ALA A 47 11.36 16.27 -10.16
C ALA A 47 11.61 15.14 -9.15
N ASN A 48 12.54 14.22 -9.45
CA ASN A 48 12.90 13.15 -8.51
C ASN A 48 13.64 13.69 -7.29
N LEU A 49 14.59 14.60 -7.49
CA LEU A 49 15.31 15.25 -6.39
C LEU A 49 14.34 16.04 -5.49
N LEU A 50 13.32 16.68 -6.06
CA LEU A 50 12.29 17.41 -5.33
C LEU A 50 11.40 16.50 -4.48
N VAL A 51 11.02 15.33 -4.98
CA VAL A 51 10.16 14.39 -4.21
C VAL A 51 10.97 13.60 -3.18
N GLY A 52 12.28 13.44 -3.42
CA GLY A 52 13.23 12.74 -2.55
C GLY A 52 13.34 11.24 -2.86
N LEU A 53 14.52 10.67 -2.60
CA LEU A 53 14.90 9.30 -3.00
C LEU A 53 14.13 8.16 -2.30
N SER A 54 13.39 8.50 -1.23
CA SER A 54 12.56 7.57 -0.45
C SER A 54 11.08 7.57 -0.86
N SER A 55 10.69 8.47 -1.76
CA SER A 55 9.31 8.73 -2.16
C SER A 55 9.13 8.43 -3.64
N GLY A 56 8.37 7.38 -3.98
CA GLY A 56 8.17 6.94 -5.37
C GLY A 56 8.39 5.45 -5.56
N VAL A 57 8.28 4.96 -6.81
CA VAL A 57 8.40 3.52 -7.16
C VAL A 57 9.85 3.03 -7.09
N ARG A 58 10.84 3.93 -7.28
CA ARG A 58 12.25 3.67 -7.00
C ARG A 58 12.59 4.18 -5.59
N LYS A 59 12.57 3.29 -4.60
CA LYS A 59 13.34 3.53 -3.37
C LYS A 59 14.82 3.39 -3.73
N LEU A 60 15.48 4.50 -4.05
CA LEU A 60 16.94 4.51 -4.26
C LEU A 60 17.60 4.55 -2.87
N GLY A 61 17.73 3.37 -2.26
CA GLY A 61 18.48 3.20 -1.02
C GLY A 61 19.97 3.22 -1.32
N ILE A 62 20.66 4.32 -1.04
CA ILE A 62 22.12 4.42 -1.25
C ILE A 62 22.89 3.55 -0.23
N ASN A 63 22.21 2.99 0.78
CA ASN A 63 22.76 2.14 1.87
C ASN A 63 24.01 2.77 2.53
N VAL A 64 24.02 4.10 2.65
CA VAL A 64 25.02 4.84 3.41
C VAL A 64 24.35 5.31 4.70
N GLY A 65 24.87 4.89 5.85
CA GLY A 65 24.29 5.23 7.14
C GLY A 65 24.36 6.73 7.42
N PRO A 66 23.40 7.32 8.18
CA PRO A 66 23.38 8.75 8.50
C PRO A 66 24.69 9.24 9.11
N ALA A 67 25.33 8.44 9.98
CA ALA A 67 26.61 8.76 10.61
C ALA A 67 27.75 8.98 9.60
N THR A 68 27.71 8.32 8.45
CA THR A 68 28.72 8.48 7.38
C THR A 68 28.49 9.78 6.61
N LEU A 69 27.23 10.14 6.33
CA LEU A 69 26.86 11.43 5.75
C LEU A 69 27.25 12.59 6.67
N TYR A 70 26.97 12.47 7.98
CA TYR A 70 27.34 13.49 8.96
C TYR A 70 28.86 13.65 9.11
N ARG A 71 29.65 12.57 9.02
CA ARG A 71 31.12 12.68 9.01
C ARG A 71 31.63 13.41 7.78
N ALA A 72 31.12 13.08 6.59
CA ALA A 72 31.46 13.78 5.35
C ALA A 72 31.10 15.28 5.38
N LEU A 73 30.09 15.67 6.17
CA LEU A 73 29.75 17.09 6.42
C LEU A 73 30.67 17.75 7.47
N ARG A 74 31.15 16.99 8.46
CA ARG A 74 31.94 17.49 9.59
C ARG A 74 33.41 17.75 9.24
N ASP A 75 33.96 16.98 8.31
CA ASP A 75 35.36 17.08 7.88
C ASP A 75 35.61 18.22 6.86
N GLN A 76 34.66 19.14 6.67
CA GLN A 76 34.73 20.15 5.61
C GLN A 76 35.22 21.52 6.08
N GLN A 77 36.22 22.04 5.38
CA GLN A 77 36.57 23.47 5.35
C GLN A 77 35.68 24.20 4.32
N SER A 78 35.26 25.43 4.61
CA SER A 78 34.50 26.24 3.64
C SER A 78 35.38 26.54 2.43
N VAL A 79 35.06 25.98 1.26
CA VAL A 79 35.72 26.39 0.02
C VAL A 79 35.11 27.74 -0.40
N LEU A 80 35.97 28.74 -0.61
CA LEU A 80 35.59 29.99 -1.29
C LEU A 80 35.14 29.61 -2.71
N SER A 81 33.83 29.73 -2.98
CA SER A 81 33.13 29.56 -4.27
C SER A 81 33.62 28.43 -5.21
N PRO A 82 32.81 27.39 -5.47
CA PRO A 82 33.22 26.31 -6.38
C PRO A 82 33.56 26.84 -7.78
N LEU A 83 34.70 26.40 -8.34
CA LEU A 83 35.15 26.76 -9.70
C LEU A 83 34.14 26.38 -10.79
N THR A 84 33.32 25.36 -10.55
CA THR A 84 32.22 24.90 -11.42
C THR A 84 30.95 24.61 -10.59
N PRO A 85 29.84 25.34 -10.83
CA PRO A 85 28.58 25.10 -10.13
C PRO A 85 28.08 23.67 -10.35
N LEU A 86 27.47 23.08 -9.32
CA LEU A 86 26.76 21.81 -9.48
C LEU A 86 25.55 22.00 -10.37
N THR A 87 25.25 21.00 -11.19
CA THR A 87 24.06 20.99 -12.05
C THR A 87 23.06 19.95 -11.58
N ILE A 88 21.78 20.13 -11.93
CA ILE A 88 20.71 19.18 -11.56
C ILE A 88 21.03 17.79 -12.13
N SER A 89 21.39 17.72 -13.41
CA SER A 89 21.75 16.46 -14.09
C SER A 89 22.94 15.77 -13.41
N GLU A 90 24.01 16.51 -13.10
CA GLU A 90 25.19 15.95 -12.45
C GLU A 90 24.87 15.32 -11.08
N VAL A 91 24.08 16.01 -10.27
CA VAL A 91 23.65 15.50 -8.95
C VAL A 91 22.86 14.21 -9.12
N TRP A 92 21.88 14.20 -10.03
CA TRP A 92 21.03 13.04 -10.26
C TRP A 92 21.79 11.84 -10.82
N GLU A 93 22.62 12.04 -11.85
CA GLU A 93 23.44 10.99 -12.45
C GLU A 93 24.41 10.36 -11.45
N THR A 94 25.00 11.18 -10.59
CA THR A 94 25.90 10.70 -9.53
C THR A 94 25.15 9.84 -8.51
N ILE A 95 23.93 10.23 -8.14
CA ILE A 95 23.06 9.45 -7.24
C ILE A 95 22.63 8.12 -7.89
N GLU A 96 22.23 8.14 -9.17
CA GLU A 96 21.87 6.93 -9.91
C GLU A 96 23.06 5.98 -10.03
N LYS A 97 24.25 6.51 -10.37
CA LYS A 97 25.50 5.76 -10.42
C LYS A 97 25.83 5.16 -9.06
N ALA A 98 25.78 5.94 -7.98
CA ALA A 98 26.05 5.44 -6.63
C ALA A 98 25.10 4.29 -6.25
N SER A 99 23.82 4.40 -6.64
CA SER A 99 22.79 3.42 -6.30
C SER A 99 22.86 2.13 -7.12
N SER A 100 23.37 2.19 -8.36
CA SER A 100 23.48 1.02 -9.24
C SER A 100 24.72 0.15 -8.96
N LEU A 101 25.70 0.66 -8.22
CA LEU A 101 26.92 -0.08 -7.86
C LEU A 101 26.61 -1.32 -7.00
N THR A 102 27.22 -2.46 -7.36
CA THR A 102 27.15 -3.75 -6.65
C THR A 102 28.55 -4.39 -6.55
N GLY A 103 28.76 -5.28 -5.56
CA GLY A 103 30.04 -5.96 -5.36
C GLY A 103 30.88 -5.48 -4.15
N LYS A 104 32.12 -6.00 -4.05
CA LYS A 104 33.06 -5.65 -2.97
C LYS A 104 33.60 -4.22 -3.16
N GLY A 105 33.78 -3.47 -2.07
CA GLY A 105 34.31 -2.09 -2.11
C GLY A 105 33.29 -1.00 -2.49
N VAL A 106 32.04 -1.38 -2.81
CA VAL A 106 30.98 -0.43 -3.22
C VAL A 106 30.73 0.67 -2.21
N ILE A 107 30.81 0.35 -0.91
CA ILE A 107 30.57 1.33 0.15
C ILE A 107 31.55 2.51 0.04
N ASP A 108 32.82 2.24 -0.22
CA ASP A 108 33.85 3.29 -0.29
C ASP A 108 33.77 4.08 -1.60
N THR A 109 33.43 3.42 -2.71
CA THR A 109 33.12 4.12 -3.98
C THR A 109 31.91 5.04 -3.84
N ARG A 110 30.84 4.59 -3.17
CA ARG A 110 29.65 5.42 -2.88
C ARG A 110 30.02 6.62 -2.02
N LYS A 111 30.83 6.43 -0.98
CA LYS A 111 31.34 7.53 -0.15
C LYS A 111 32.11 8.54 -1.00
N ALA A 112 33.06 8.09 -1.82
CA ALA A 112 33.87 8.98 -2.65
C ALA A 112 33.02 9.84 -3.61
N LEU A 113 32.03 9.23 -4.28
CA LEU A 113 31.11 9.93 -5.18
C LEU A 113 30.29 11.00 -4.44
N LEU A 114 29.70 10.64 -3.30
CA LEU A 114 28.87 11.56 -2.51
C LEU A 114 29.68 12.66 -1.84
N SER A 115 30.87 12.34 -1.33
CA SER A 115 31.77 13.33 -0.73
C SER A 115 32.24 14.35 -1.76
N ASN A 116 32.50 13.94 -3.02
CA ASN A 116 32.86 14.88 -4.08
C ASN A 116 31.73 15.88 -4.37
N LEU A 117 30.47 15.41 -4.48
CA LEU A 117 29.32 16.31 -4.62
C LEU A 117 29.21 17.29 -3.44
N LEU A 118 29.30 16.79 -2.20
CA LEU A 118 29.19 17.62 -1.01
C LEU A 118 30.33 18.64 -0.90
N ASN A 119 31.54 18.33 -1.38
CA ASN A 119 32.69 19.24 -1.35
C ASN A 119 32.54 20.42 -2.32
N ARG A 120 31.82 20.23 -3.43
CA ARG A 120 31.57 21.28 -4.44
C ARG A 120 30.31 22.08 -4.17
N ALA A 121 29.41 21.58 -3.33
CA ALA A 121 28.15 22.24 -3.01
C ALA A 121 28.35 23.45 -2.09
N GLY A 122 27.70 24.57 -2.43
CA GLY A 122 27.52 25.71 -1.53
C GLY A 122 26.74 25.32 -0.25
N GLU A 123 26.66 26.21 0.73
CA GLU A 123 25.99 25.94 2.01
C GLU A 123 24.53 25.48 1.83
N LYS A 124 23.78 26.24 1.01
CA LYS A 124 22.38 25.93 0.69
C LYS A 124 22.23 24.60 -0.05
N GLU A 125 23.09 24.36 -1.04
CA GLU A 125 23.10 23.13 -1.83
C GLU A 125 23.42 21.92 -0.94
N ARG A 126 24.39 22.04 -0.02
CA ARG A 126 24.72 20.99 0.96
C ARG A 126 23.52 20.63 1.83
N LYS A 127 22.83 21.62 2.40
CA LYS A 127 21.61 21.39 3.20
C LYS A 127 20.60 20.52 2.45
N TRP A 128 20.30 20.88 1.20
CA TRP A 128 19.31 20.16 0.41
C TRP A 128 19.80 18.82 -0.12
N LEU A 129 21.06 18.71 -0.52
CA LEU A 129 21.67 17.45 -0.93
C LEU A 129 21.65 16.43 0.22
N THR A 130 21.97 16.84 1.45
CA THR A 130 21.86 15.96 2.63
C THR A 130 20.43 15.48 2.84
N ARG A 131 19.43 16.37 2.76
CA ARG A 131 18.02 15.98 2.91
C ARG A 131 17.55 15.02 1.83
N ILE A 132 17.98 15.21 0.57
CA ILE A 132 17.69 14.31 -0.54
C ILE A 132 18.27 12.92 -0.28
N LEU A 133 19.55 12.86 0.12
CA LEU A 133 20.26 11.60 0.40
C LEU A 133 19.67 10.86 1.60
N MET A 134 19.20 11.58 2.61
CA MET A 134 18.52 11.01 3.79
C MET A 134 17.04 10.67 3.53
N GLY A 135 16.44 11.18 2.45
CA GLY A 135 15.01 11.01 2.17
C GLY A 135 14.09 11.85 3.06
N GLU A 136 14.62 12.85 3.77
CA GLU A 136 13.89 13.69 4.72
C GLU A 136 13.72 15.12 4.20
N MET A 137 12.98 15.27 3.11
CA MET A 137 12.85 16.56 2.43
C MET A 137 12.16 17.66 3.26
N ARG A 138 11.14 17.29 4.06
CA ARG A 138 10.40 18.15 5.00
C ARG A 138 9.76 19.44 4.43
N HIS A 139 9.87 19.74 3.13
CA HIS A 139 9.15 20.84 2.48
C HIS A 139 7.70 20.51 2.09
N GLY A 140 7.20 19.31 2.40
CA GLY A 140 5.81 18.92 2.19
C GLY A 140 5.38 18.79 0.72
N VAL A 141 6.28 18.40 -0.17
CA VAL A 141 5.93 18.02 -1.56
C VAL A 141 5.94 16.50 -1.65
N SER A 142 4.87 15.97 -2.25
CA SER A 142 4.73 14.55 -2.55
C SER A 142 4.51 14.36 -4.05
N VAL A 143 4.57 13.12 -4.53
CA VAL A 143 4.19 12.79 -5.92
C VAL A 143 2.81 13.36 -6.28
N GLY A 144 1.86 13.36 -5.34
CA GLY A 144 0.52 13.93 -5.57
C GLY A 144 0.54 15.44 -5.85
N ILE A 145 1.33 16.21 -5.09
CA ILE A 145 1.49 17.65 -5.34
C ILE A 145 2.22 17.89 -6.67
N LEU A 146 3.21 17.07 -7.00
CA LEU A 146 3.91 17.15 -8.26
C LEU A 146 2.99 16.87 -9.46
N VAL A 147 2.12 15.86 -9.36
CA VAL A 147 1.10 15.56 -10.39
C VAL A 147 0.11 16.73 -10.56
N GLU A 148 -0.31 17.37 -9.46
CA GLU A 148 -1.13 18.59 -9.52
C GLU A 148 -0.39 19.77 -10.17
N SER A 149 0.91 19.87 -9.92
CA SER A 149 1.78 20.88 -10.52
C SER A 149 1.95 20.66 -12.03
N LEU A 150 2.09 19.41 -12.47
CA LEU A 150 2.10 19.05 -13.88
C LEU A 150 0.76 19.34 -14.56
N ALA A 151 -0.37 19.04 -13.92
CA ALA A 151 -1.70 19.39 -14.44
C ALA A 151 -1.85 20.89 -14.64
N LYS A 152 -1.37 21.69 -13.69
CA LYS A 152 -1.32 23.15 -13.82
C LYS A 152 -0.40 23.60 -14.95
N TYR A 153 0.82 23.07 -15.02
CA TYR A 153 1.82 23.40 -16.05
C TYR A 153 1.28 23.13 -17.47
N LEU A 154 0.61 22.01 -17.67
CA LEU A 154 0.07 21.58 -18.97
C LEU A 154 -1.27 22.20 -19.32
N ASN A 155 -1.90 22.91 -18.37
CA ASN A 155 -3.30 23.31 -18.45
C ASN A 155 -4.23 22.12 -18.79
N MET A 156 -4.00 20.98 -18.14
CA MET A 156 -4.76 19.75 -18.36
C MET A 156 -5.63 19.41 -17.14
N PRO A 157 -6.80 18.77 -17.33
CA PRO A 157 -7.54 18.18 -16.23
C PRO A 157 -6.65 17.26 -15.39
N LEU A 158 -6.72 17.42 -14.08
CA LEU A 158 -5.90 16.68 -13.13
C LEU A 158 -6.05 15.16 -13.28
N GLU A 159 -7.24 14.71 -13.64
CA GLU A 159 -7.61 13.33 -13.88
C GLU A 159 -6.80 12.71 -15.02
N LYS A 160 -6.53 13.47 -16.10
CA LYS A 160 -5.71 13.00 -17.23
C LYS A 160 -4.25 12.82 -16.86
N VAL A 161 -3.68 13.75 -16.09
CA VAL A 161 -2.28 13.64 -15.65
C VAL A 161 -2.12 12.53 -14.62
N LYS A 162 -3.10 12.38 -13.71
CA LYS A 162 -3.16 11.25 -12.78
C LYS A 162 -3.22 9.92 -13.53
N ALA A 163 -4.08 9.79 -14.53
CA ALA A 163 -4.15 8.60 -15.38
C ALA A 163 -2.79 8.27 -16.03
N ALA A 164 -2.10 9.27 -16.58
CA ALA A 164 -0.78 9.06 -17.17
C ALA A 164 0.28 8.64 -16.13
N GLU A 165 0.29 9.21 -14.92
CA GLU A 165 1.18 8.77 -13.83
C GLU A 165 0.96 7.31 -13.48
N MET A 166 -0.31 6.92 -13.44
CA MET A 166 -0.74 5.58 -13.08
C MET A 166 -0.36 4.54 -14.13
N VAL A 167 -0.51 4.88 -15.42
CA VAL A 167 -0.15 4.05 -16.58
C VAL A 167 1.37 3.93 -16.73
N LEU A 168 2.12 5.03 -16.57
CA LEU A 168 3.57 5.02 -16.75
C LEU A 168 4.29 4.35 -15.57
N GLY A 169 3.72 4.44 -14.36
CA GLY A 169 4.30 3.87 -13.14
C GLY A 169 5.66 4.47 -12.75
N ARG A 170 6.15 5.48 -13.47
CA ARG A 170 7.46 6.11 -13.31
C ARG A 170 7.35 7.62 -13.40
N LEU A 171 7.86 8.29 -12.37
CA LEU A 171 7.85 9.74 -12.30
C LEU A 171 8.71 10.36 -13.42
N ASP A 172 9.89 9.77 -13.70
CA ASP A 172 10.78 10.27 -14.75
C ASP A 172 10.06 10.35 -16.10
N THR A 173 9.38 9.27 -16.46
CA THR A 173 8.67 9.18 -17.75
C THR A 173 7.47 10.12 -17.79
N LEU A 174 6.75 10.26 -16.67
CA LEU A 174 5.64 11.21 -16.55
C LEU A 174 6.12 12.65 -16.82
N VAL A 175 7.19 13.07 -16.16
CA VAL A 175 7.72 14.43 -16.28
C VAL A 175 8.32 14.66 -17.66
N LYS A 176 9.07 13.70 -18.21
CA LYS A 176 9.59 13.77 -19.58
C LYS A 176 8.47 13.95 -20.60
N ASN A 177 7.42 13.15 -20.50
CA ASN A 177 6.27 13.24 -21.40
C ASN A 177 5.51 14.55 -21.18
N ALA A 178 5.43 15.06 -19.95
CA ALA A 178 4.79 16.35 -19.67
C ALA A 178 5.55 17.50 -20.34
N VAL A 179 6.86 17.60 -20.11
CA VAL A 179 7.69 18.68 -20.67
C VAL A 179 7.73 18.63 -22.19
N LYS A 180 7.67 17.43 -22.79
CA LYS A 180 7.55 17.26 -24.25
C LYS A 180 6.14 17.46 -24.79
N ASN A 181 5.16 17.75 -23.95
CA ASN A 181 3.73 17.84 -24.27
C ASN A 181 3.15 16.57 -24.95
N ARG A 182 3.63 15.38 -24.55
CA ARG A 182 3.25 14.06 -25.09
C ARG A 182 2.46 13.19 -24.11
N LEU A 183 1.88 13.78 -23.07
CA LEU A 183 1.09 13.00 -22.11
C LEU A 183 -0.16 12.36 -22.72
N GLN A 184 -0.76 13.01 -23.72
CA GLN A 184 -1.93 12.47 -24.43
C GLN A 184 -1.60 11.18 -25.23
N GLU A 185 -0.33 10.99 -25.59
CA GLU A 185 0.18 9.81 -26.31
C GLU A 185 0.53 8.65 -25.36
N THR A 186 0.41 8.86 -24.05
CA THR A 186 0.70 7.83 -23.06
C THR A 186 -0.32 6.70 -23.20
N ARG A 187 0.19 5.48 -23.39
CA ARG A 187 -0.57 4.23 -23.52
C ARG A 187 0.05 3.19 -22.61
N LEU A 188 -0.73 2.16 -22.27
CA LEU A 188 -0.17 0.98 -21.63
C LEU A 188 0.85 0.34 -22.57
N LYS A 189 1.96 -0.12 -22.00
CA LYS A 189 2.96 -0.91 -22.72
C LYS A 189 2.99 -2.30 -22.12
N LEU A 190 2.96 -3.31 -22.98
CA LEU A 190 3.17 -4.69 -22.55
C LEU A 190 4.50 -4.80 -21.80
N PHE A 191 4.51 -5.68 -20.80
CA PHE A 191 5.65 -5.95 -19.91
C PHE A 191 6.14 -4.78 -19.04
N ILE A 192 5.43 -3.64 -19.02
CA ILE A 192 5.59 -2.59 -18.02
C ILE A 192 4.39 -2.64 -17.07
N PRO A 193 4.53 -3.19 -15.85
CA PRO A 193 3.40 -3.40 -14.97
C PRO A 193 2.85 -2.10 -14.42
N VAL A 194 1.53 -2.02 -14.29
CA VAL A 194 0.81 -0.89 -13.71
C VAL A 194 0.43 -1.14 -12.25
N LYS A 195 0.35 -0.06 -11.47
CA LYS A 195 -0.06 -0.17 -10.06
C LYS A 195 -1.49 -0.76 -9.98
N PRO A 196 -1.75 -1.76 -9.14
CA PRO A 196 -3.08 -2.35 -9.05
C PRO A 196 -4.11 -1.39 -8.45
N MET A 197 -5.36 -1.42 -8.95
CA MET A 197 -6.48 -0.73 -8.32
C MET A 197 -6.78 -1.31 -6.93
N LEU A 198 -7.00 -0.45 -5.94
CA LEU A 198 -7.23 -0.84 -4.55
C LEU A 198 -8.72 -0.74 -4.18
N ALA A 199 -9.12 -1.54 -3.20
CA ALA A 199 -10.46 -1.50 -2.63
C ALA A 199 -10.49 -0.84 -1.26
N GLU A 200 -11.62 -0.20 -0.95
CA GLU A 200 -11.96 0.28 0.39
C GLU A 200 -12.59 -0.84 1.21
N TYR A 201 -12.60 -0.69 2.53
CA TYR A 201 -13.29 -1.63 3.40
C TYR A 201 -14.76 -1.24 3.50
N ALA A 202 -15.65 -2.23 3.48
CA ALA A 202 -17.04 -2.08 3.90
C ALA A 202 -17.30 -3.00 5.08
N TYR A 203 -18.02 -2.49 6.08
CA TYR A 203 -18.28 -3.15 7.35
C TYR A 203 -19.64 -3.84 7.40
N SER A 204 -20.57 -3.48 6.51
CA SER A 204 -21.87 -4.12 6.39
C SER A 204 -22.34 -4.18 4.93
N PRO A 205 -23.34 -5.05 4.63
CA PRO A 205 -24.03 -5.00 3.35
C PRO A 205 -24.67 -3.63 3.11
N ASP A 206 -25.22 -2.97 4.14
CA ASP A 206 -25.81 -1.63 4.00
C ASP A 206 -24.81 -0.60 3.47
N GLU A 207 -23.59 -0.58 4.02
CA GLU A 207 -22.53 0.33 3.56
C GLU A 207 -22.15 0.06 2.10
N ILE A 208 -22.21 -1.20 1.65
CA ILE A 208 -22.00 -1.56 0.25
C ILE A 208 -23.05 -0.90 -0.64
N PHE A 209 -24.34 -0.96 -0.27
CA PHE A 209 -25.43 -0.36 -1.05
C PHE A 209 -25.49 1.17 -0.96
N GLU A 210 -25.03 1.76 0.14
CA GLU A 210 -24.90 3.21 0.29
C GLU A 210 -23.82 3.76 -0.65
N LYS A 211 -22.68 3.05 -0.75
CA LYS A 211 -21.54 3.47 -1.56
C LYS A 211 -21.64 3.03 -3.03
N LEU A 212 -22.17 1.84 -3.29
CA LEU A 212 -22.33 1.26 -4.62
C LEU A 212 -23.82 1.15 -4.95
N LYS A 213 -24.22 1.70 -6.09
CA LYS A 213 -25.60 1.54 -6.58
C LYS A 213 -25.79 0.17 -7.21
N PRO A 214 -26.91 -0.53 -6.98
CA PRO A 214 -27.22 -1.78 -7.66
C PRO A 214 -27.39 -1.59 -9.19
N PRO A 215 -27.15 -2.63 -10.00
CA PRO A 215 -26.65 -3.96 -9.58
C PRO A 215 -25.19 -3.92 -9.11
N ILE A 216 -24.83 -4.79 -8.16
CA ILE A 216 -23.47 -4.91 -7.62
C ILE A 216 -22.86 -6.24 -8.06
N TYR A 217 -21.60 -6.19 -8.52
CA TYR A 217 -20.83 -7.38 -8.84
C TYR A 217 -20.11 -7.89 -7.59
N LEU A 218 -20.42 -9.12 -7.19
CA LEU A 218 -19.80 -9.83 -6.09
C LEU A 218 -18.83 -10.89 -6.62
N GLU A 219 -17.66 -10.96 -6.01
CA GLU A 219 -16.67 -12.00 -6.27
C GLU A 219 -16.07 -12.51 -4.96
N PRO A 220 -15.67 -13.80 -4.85
CA PRO A 220 -14.99 -14.29 -3.67
C PRO A 220 -13.67 -13.54 -3.48
N LYS A 221 -13.43 -13.10 -2.25
CA LYS A 221 -12.18 -12.48 -1.87
C LYS A 221 -11.16 -13.58 -1.53
N ILE A 222 -10.23 -13.79 -2.44
CA ILE A 222 -9.18 -14.79 -2.29
C ILE A 222 -8.07 -14.23 -1.38
N ASP A 223 -7.65 -15.01 -0.38
CA ASP A 223 -6.52 -14.70 0.49
C ASP A 223 -5.21 -15.16 -0.17
N GLY A 224 -4.65 -14.33 -1.03
CA GLY A 224 -3.52 -14.70 -1.87
C GLY A 224 -2.54 -13.57 -2.13
N VAL A 225 -1.77 -13.72 -3.19
CA VAL A 225 -0.88 -12.69 -3.72
C VAL A 225 -1.44 -12.19 -5.04
N ARG A 226 -1.73 -10.90 -5.09
CA ARG A 226 -2.14 -10.26 -6.35
C ARG A 226 -1.04 -10.31 -7.40
N LEU A 227 -1.39 -10.84 -8.56
CA LEU A 227 -0.53 -11.03 -9.72
C LEU A 227 -1.12 -10.32 -10.94
N GLN A 228 -0.29 -9.49 -11.59
CA GLN A 228 -0.59 -8.91 -12.88
C GLN A 228 0.14 -9.70 -13.96
N VAL A 229 -0.58 -10.23 -14.94
CA VAL A 229 -0.05 -11.11 -15.98
C VAL A 229 -0.10 -10.40 -17.32
N HIS A 230 1.06 -10.24 -17.95
CA HIS A 230 1.19 -9.66 -19.28
C HIS A 230 1.48 -10.76 -20.28
N VAL A 231 0.73 -10.79 -21.37
CA VAL A 231 0.93 -11.74 -22.47
C VAL A 231 1.05 -10.98 -23.78
N GLY A 232 1.98 -11.40 -24.63
CA GLY A 232 2.25 -10.84 -25.95
C GLY A 232 3.62 -11.28 -26.45
N ASP A 233 3.93 -11.11 -27.74
CA ASP A 233 5.25 -11.39 -28.30
C ASP A 233 5.82 -12.79 -27.97
N GLY A 234 4.95 -13.80 -27.83
CA GLY A 234 5.31 -15.17 -27.42
C GLY A 234 5.70 -15.35 -25.94
N MET A 235 5.64 -14.28 -25.14
CA MET A 235 6.06 -14.23 -23.75
C MET A 235 4.87 -14.09 -22.80
N VAL A 236 5.04 -14.62 -21.59
CA VAL A 236 4.17 -14.36 -20.44
C VAL A 236 5.05 -13.86 -19.31
N LYS A 237 4.72 -12.70 -18.75
CA LYS A 237 5.38 -12.18 -17.55
C LYS A 237 4.38 -12.01 -16.42
N VAL A 238 4.83 -12.29 -15.21
CA VAL A 238 4.01 -12.21 -13.99
C VAL A 238 4.65 -11.23 -13.02
N PHE A 239 3.87 -10.23 -12.62
CA PHE A 239 4.31 -9.18 -11.70
C PHE A 239 3.49 -9.21 -10.42
N THR A 240 4.14 -9.07 -9.28
CA THR A 240 3.45 -8.92 -7.98
C THR A 240 2.83 -7.53 -7.83
N ARG A 241 2.01 -7.34 -6.79
CA ARG A 241 1.54 -6.01 -6.35
C ARG A 241 2.65 -4.95 -6.22
N GLY A 242 3.86 -5.36 -5.84
CA GLY A 242 5.03 -4.49 -5.73
C GLY A 242 5.74 -4.23 -7.07
N LEU A 243 5.15 -4.66 -8.18
CA LEU A 243 5.70 -4.57 -9.54
C LEU A 243 7.00 -5.38 -9.74
N LYS A 244 7.31 -6.31 -8.83
CA LYS A 244 8.43 -7.25 -8.96
C LYS A 244 8.04 -8.35 -9.96
N ASP A 245 8.90 -8.58 -10.95
CA ASP A 245 8.83 -9.73 -11.86
C ASP A 245 9.11 -11.02 -11.06
N VAL A 246 8.16 -11.95 -11.08
CA VAL A 246 8.23 -13.26 -10.41
C VAL A 246 8.03 -14.41 -11.39
N THR A 247 8.19 -14.15 -12.69
CA THR A 247 7.89 -15.10 -13.77
C THR A 247 8.60 -16.45 -13.58
N GLU A 248 9.88 -16.41 -13.19
CA GLU A 248 10.69 -17.62 -12.95
C GLU A 248 10.24 -18.42 -11.72
N SER A 249 9.59 -17.77 -10.75
CA SER A 249 9.08 -18.42 -9.54
C SER A 249 7.74 -19.13 -9.78
N VAL A 250 7.01 -18.82 -10.86
CA VAL A 250 5.65 -19.35 -11.12
C VAL A 250 5.49 -19.97 -12.52
N PRO A 251 6.37 -20.91 -12.93
CA PRO A 251 6.32 -21.52 -14.27
C PRO A 251 5.02 -22.28 -14.55
N ASP A 252 4.37 -22.80 -13.51
CA ASP A 252 3.05 -23.44 -13.57
C ASP A 252 1.93 -22.45 -13.91
N ILE A 253 1.96 -21.23 -13.37
CA ILE A 253 1.03 -20.16 -13.75
C ILE A 253 1.26 -19.76 -15.21
N VAL A 254 2.52 -19.57 -15.61
CA VAL A 254 2.87 -19.27 -17.00
C VAL A 254 2.32 -20.30 -17.97
N LYS A 255 2.49 -21.60 -17.66
CA LYS A 255 1.97 -22.70 -18.47
C LYS A 255 0.44 -22.68 -18.56
N ARG A 256 -0.26 -22.52 -17.43
CA ARG A 256 -1.74 -22.50 -17.40
C ARG A 256 -2.31 -21.31 -18.17
N VAL A 257 -1.70 -20.13 -18.03
CA VAL A 257 -2.13 -18.94 -18.77
C VAL A 257 -1.96 -19.15 -20.27
N ARG A 258 -0.81 -19.67 -20.72
CA ARG A 258 -0.59 -19.99 -22.16
C ARG A 258 -1.63 -20.96 -22.73
N GLN A 259 -2.08 -21.93 -21.93
CA GLN A 259 -3.07 -22.92 -22.36
C GLN A 259 -4.50 -22.36 -22.38
N ALA A 260 -4.83 -21.42 -21.50
CA ALA A 260 -6.17 -20.89 -21.34
C ALA A 260 -6.43 -19.61 -22.16
N LEU A 261 -5.38 -18.93 -22.63
CA LEU A 261 -5.51 -17.65 -23.34
C LEU A 261 -5.98 -17.85 -24.79
N LYS A 262 -6.95 -17.03 -25.20
CA LYS A 262 -7.51 -16.97 -26.56
C LYS A 262 -7.16 -15.69 -27.32
N ALA A 263 -6.42 -14.79 -26.66
CA ALA A 263 -6.02 -13.49 -27.20
C ALA A 263 -4.52 -13.47 -27.55
N ASP A 264 -4.13 -12.61 -28.49
CA ASP A 264 -2.75 -12.44 -28.92
C ASP A 264 -1.93 -11.67 -27.88
N SER A 265 -2.54 -10.65 -27.27
CA SER A 265 -1.91 -9.89 -26.20
C SER A 265 -2.92 -9.35 -25.19
N CYS A 266 -2.53 -9.34 -23.92
CA CYS A 266 -3.38 -8.80 -22.84
C CYS A 266 -2.59 -8.43 -21.58
N ILE A 267 -3.22 -7.61 -20.75
CA ILE A 267 -2.79 -7.37 -19.35
C ILE A 267 -3.94 -7.77 -18.44
N LEU A 268 -3.73 -8.81 -17.63
CA LEU A 268 -4.71 -9.40 -16.73
C LEU A 268 -4.36 -9.08 -15.27
N ASP A 269 -5.39 -8.90 -14.44
CA ASP A 269 -5.25 -8.70 -13.00
C ASP A 269 -5.98 -9.84 -12.26
N GLY A 270 -5.27 -10.49 -11.35
CA GLY A 270 -5.76 -11.67 -10.67
C GLY A 270 -5.11 -11.93 -9.32
N GLU A 271 -5.62 -12.94 -8.63
CA GLU A 271 -5.08 -13.39 -7.35
C GLU A 271 -4.48 -14.80 -7.53
N GLY A 272 -3.19 -14.94 -7.20
CA GLY A 272 -2.54 -16.22 -7.06
C GLY A 272 -2.72 -16.74 -5.64
N TYR A 273 -3.09 -18.00 -5.46
CA TYR A 273 -3.34 -18.59 -4.13
C TYR A 273 -3.05 -20.08 -4.14
N CYS A 274 -2.50 -20.59 -3.04
CA CYS A 274 -2.30 -22.01 -2.85
C CYS A 274 -3.61 -22.69 -2.40
N VAL A 275 -3.74 -23.97 -2.75
CA VAL A 275 -4.85 -24.81 -2.30
C VAL A 275 -4.37 -26.09 -1.64
N ASP A 276 -5.20 -26.64 -0.77
CA ASP A 276 -5.01 -27.95 -0.17
C ASP A 276 -5.43 -29.10 -1.12
N GLU A 277 -5.33 -30.34 -0.63
CA GLU A 277 -5.75 -31.55 -1.34
C GLU A 277 -7.24 -31.59 -1.70
N ASN A 278 -8.07 -30.88 -0.96
CA ASN A 278 -9.51 -30.72 -1.22
C ASN A 278 -9.81 -29.54 -2.17
N GLY A 279 -8.78 -28.83 -2.62
CA GLY A 279 -8.90 -27.68 -3.51
C GLY A 279 -9.35 -26.39 -2.82
N ARG A 280 -9.36 -26.34 -1.49
CA ARG A 280 -9.71 -25.15 -0.68
C ARG A 280 -8.49 -24.21 -0.54
N PRO A 281 -8.68 -22.88 -0.47
CA PRO A 281 -7.59 -21.95 -0.27
C PRO A 281 -6.80 -22.24 1.03
N THR A 282 -5.48 -22.20 0.95
CA THR A 282 -4.60 -22.25 2.14
C THR A 282 -4.26 -20.85 2.64
N PRO A 283 -3.73 -20.69 3.87
CA PRO A 283 -3.38 -19.37 4.40
C PRO A 283 -2.39 -18.60 3.53
N PHE A 284 -2.54 -17.26 3.48
CA PHE A 284 -1.70 -16.34 2.72
C PHE A 284 -0.18 -16.61 2.81
N GLN A 285 0.32 -17.00 3.99
CA GLN A 285 1.74 -17.24 4.22
C GLN A 285 2.31 -18.35 3.34
N GLU A 286 1.54 -19.40 3.05
CA GLU A 286 1.96 -20.49 2.16
C GLU A 286 2.06 -20.00 0.72
N THR A 287 1.10 -19.21 0.27
CA THR A 287 1.12 -18.57 -1.05
C THR A 287 2.35 -17.65 -1.21
N MET A 288 2.63 -16.83 -0.19
CA MET A 288 3.82 -15.96 -0.16
C MET A 288 5.12 -16.76 -0.22
N ARG A 289 5.24 -17.84 0.57
CA ARG A 289 6.40 -18.74 0.52
C ARG A 289 6.57 -19.34 -0.87
N ARG A 290 5.47 -19.76 -1.52
CA ARG A 290 5.51 -20.38 -2.85
C ARG A 290 5.95 -19.41 -3.95
N ILE A 291 5.42 -18.18 -3.96
CA ILE A 291 5.74 -17.16 -4.98
C ILE A 291 7.11 -16.51 -4.70
N GLY A 292 7.50 -16.39 -3.44
CA GLY A 292 8.80 -15.83 -3.06
C GLY A 292 9.99 -16.76 -3.28
N ARG A 293 9.76 -18.04 -3.62
CA ARG A 293 10.82 -19.04 -3.81
C ARG A 293 11.41 -18.93 -5.21
N GLU A 294 12.66 -18.46 -5.28
CA GLU A 294 13.44 -18.33 -6.52
C GLU A 294 14.37 -19.54 -6.76
N LYS A 295 14.69 -20.32 -5.72
CA LYS A 295 15.53 -21.52 -5.78
C LYS A 295 14.73 -22.78 -5.50
N ASN A 296 15.07 -23.88 -6.16
CA ASN A 296 14.38 -25.17 -6.04
C ASN A 296 12.87 -25.06 -6.29
N VAL A 297 12.49 -24.36 -7.38
CA VAL A 297 11.08 -24.17 -7.76
C VAL A 297 10.40 -25.53 -8.01
N ASP A 298 11.12 -26.53 -8.52
CA ASP A 298 10.60 -27.89 -8.75
C ASP A 298 10.17 -28.62 -7.48
N GLU A 299 10.86 -28.39 -6.35
CA GLU A 299 10.44 -28.92 -5.04
C GLU A 299 9.16 -28.20 -4.58
N ALA A 300 9.13 -26.87 -4.70
CA ALA A 300 7.98 -26.06 -4.31
C ALA A 300 6.71 -26.39 -5.10
N LEU A 301 6.85 -26.77 -6.39
CA LEU A 301 5.77 -27.24 -7.25
C LEU A 301 5.13 -28.55 -6.77
N LYS A 302 5.91 -29.42 -6.11
CA LYS A 302 5.41 -30.69 -5.54
C LYS A 302 4.75 -30.47 -4.18
N GLU A 303 5.25 -29.51 -3.39
CA GLU A 303 4.75 -29.22 -2.04
C GLU A 303 3.43 -28.43 -2.05
N LEU A 304 3.29 -27.44 -2.92
CA LEU A 304 2.18 -26.48 -2.86
C LEU A 304 1.53 -26.27 -4.23
N SER A 305 0.23 -26.54 -4.31
CA SER A 305 -0.58 -26.36 -5.52
C SER A 305 -1.01 -24.90 -5.66
N LEU A 306 -0.28 -24.12 -6.46
CA LEU A 306 -0.63 -22.72 -6.75
C LEU A 306 -1.71 -22.65 -7.84
N ARG A 307 -2.72 -21.81 -7.64
CA ARG A 307 -3.78 -21.46 -8.62
C ARG A 307 -3.78 -19.96 -8.86
N ILE A 308 -4.42 -19.54 -9.95
CA ILE A 308 -4.67 -18.13 -10.26
C ILE A 308 -6.12 -17.94 -10.70
N LYS A 309 -6.73 -16.84 -10.26
CA LYS A 309 -8.05 -16.39 -10.68
C LYS A 309 -8.00 -14.94 -11.11
N PHE A 310 -8.29 -14.67 -12.38
CA PHE A 310 -8.37 -13.34 -12.95
C PHE A 310 -9.74 -12.72 -12.66
N PHE A 311 -9.72 -11.47 -12.25
CA PHE A 311 -10.92 -10.70 -11.94
C PHE A 311 -11.02 -9.41 -12.74
N ASP A 312 -10.02 -9.07 -13.55
CA ASP A 312 -10.05 -7.92 -14.46
C ASP A 312 -9.11 -8.09 -15.65
N ILE A 313 -9.34 -7.31 -16.70
CA ILE A 313 -8.49 -7.17 -17.88
C ILE A 313 -8.29 -5.68 -18.18
N ILE A 314 -7.04 -5.26 -18.27
CA ILE A 314 -6.63 -3.85 -18.36
C ILE A 314 -6.36 -3.45 -19.82
N HIS A 315 -5.90 -4.40 -20.63
CA HIS A 315 -5.53 -4.24 -22.03
C HIS A 315 -5.81 -5.53 -22.80
N LEU A 316 -6.25 -5.43 -24.05
CA LEU A 316 -6.54 -6.57 -24.92
C LEU A 316 -6.24 -6.20 -26.39
N ASN A 317 -5.37 -6.97 -27.05
CA ASN A 317 -5.08 -6.88 -28.49
C ASN A 317 -4.83 -5.44 -29.01
N GLY A 318 -4.01 -4.66 -28.28
CA GLY A 318 -3.69 -3.28 -28.66
C GLY A 318 -4.67 -2.23 -28.13
N GLU A 319 -5.80 -2.62 -27.55
CA GLU A 319 -6.79 -1.72 -26.96
C GLU A 319 -6.64 -1.59 -25.44
N ASP A 320 -6.55 -0.35 -24.95
CA ASP A 320 -6.55 -0.02 -23.52
C ASP A 320 -7.98 -0.04 -22.97
N LEU A 321 -8.31 -1.06 -22.17
CA LEU A 321 -9.65 -1.24 -21.61
C LEU A 321 -9.85 -0.57 -20.26
N TRP A 322 -8.79 -0.11 -19.60
CA TRP A 322 -8.82 0.38 -18.21
C TRP A 322 -9.79 1.55 -17.95
N GLN A 323 -10.15 2.34 -18.97
CA GLN A 323 -11.16 3.41 -18.84
C GLN A 323 -12.59 2.92 -19.06
N LYS A 324 -12.78 1.76 -19.71
CA LYS A 324 -14.11 1.19 -19.95
C LYS A 324 -14.73 0.72 -18.63
N PRO A 325 -16.07 0.71 -18.49
CA PRO A 325 -16.79 0.10 -17.39
C PRO A 325 -16.36 -1.36 -17.08
N LEU A 326 -16.43 -1.76 -15.82
CA LEU A 326 -16.09 -3.12 -15.38
C LEU A 326 -16.93 -4.19 -16.09
N GLU A 327 -18.19 -3.91 -16.40
CA GLU A 327 -19.04 -4.83 -17.17
C GLU A 327 -18.48 -5.14 -18.57
N GLU A 328 -17.93 -4.13 -19.26
CA GLU A 328 -17.30 -4.33 -20.56
C GLU A 328 -15.97 -5.07 -20.42
N ARG A 329 -15.14 -4.69 -19.45
CA ARG A 329 -13.88 -5.38 -19.17
C ARG A 329 -14.13 -6.84 -18.78
N ARG A 330 -15.18 -7.11 -18.01
CA ARG A 330 -15.54 -8.46 -17.60
C ARG A 330 -15.90 -9.34 -18.79
N ARG A 331 -16.69 -8.82 -19.74
CA ARG A 331 -16.98 -9.52 -20.99
C ARG A 331 -15.71 -9.80 -21.79
N SER A 332 -14.83 -8.79 -21.94
CA SER A 332 -13.54 -8.98 -22.61
C SER A 332 -12.63 -10.00 -21.92
N LEU A 333 -12.67 -10.10 -20.59
CA LEU A 333 -11.93 -11.11 -19.83
C LEU A 333 -12.45 -12.53 -20.13
N GLU A 334 -13.77 -12.69 -20.17
CA GLU A 334 -14.44 -13.97 -20.47
C GLU A 334 -14.25 -14.44 -21.92
N GLU A 335 -14.11 -13.49 -22.86
CA GLU A 335 -13.73 -13.76 -24.23
C GLU A 335 -12.25 -14.13 -24.36
N ALA A 336 -11.36 -13.43 -23.63
CA ALA A 336 -9.91 -13.60 -23.76
C ALA A 336 -9.35 -14.82 -23.00
N VAL A 337 -9.99 -15.26 -21.92
CA VAL A 337 -9.45 -16.30 -21.03
C VAL A 337 -10.47 -17.43 -20.82
N ALA A 338 -10.04 -18.68 -20.99
CA ALA A 338 -10.88 -19.84 -20.71
C ALA A 338 -11.04 -20.08 -19.19
N GLN A 339 -12.19 -20.64 -18.80
CA GLN A 339 -12.36 -21.26 -17.49
C GLN A 339 -11.34 -22.40 -17.30
N PRO A 340 -10.87 -22.69 -16.08
CA PRO A 340 -11.33 -22.14 -14.81
C PRO A 340 -10.50 -20.95 -14.30
N LEU A 341 -9.77 -20.21 -15.15
CA LEU A 341 -8.88 -19.14 -14.67
C LEU A 341 -9.60 -17.83 -14.32
N ILE A 342 -10.91 -17.74 -14.53
CA ILE A 342 -11.69 -16.52 -14.23
C ILE A 342 -12.34 -16.66 -12.86
N ASN A 343 -12.32 -15.58 -12.08
CA ASN A 343 -13.00 -15.51 -10.78
C ASN A 343 -14.52 -15.56 -10.98
N SER A 344 -15.22 -16.29 -10.10
CA SER A 344 -16.69 -16.37 -10.16
C SER A 344 -17.31 -15.01 -9.88
N LEU A 345 -18.41 -14.70 -10.57
CA LEU A 345 -19.14 -13.45 -10.46
C LEU A 345 -20.60 -13.76 -10.11
N THR A 346 -21.11 -13.08 -9.08
CA THR A 346 -22.52 -13.08 -8.72
C THR A 346 -23.04 -11.64 -8.81
N VAL A 347 -24.19 -11.44 -9.44
CA VAL A 347 -24.85 -10.12 -9.48
C VAL A 347 -25.80 -10.04 -8.29
N ALA A 348 -25.68 -9.00 -7.48
CA ALA A 348 -26.53 -8.77 -6.32
C ALA A 348 -27.32 -7.47 -6.47
N ASP A 349 -28.64 -7.58 -6.26
CA ASP A 349 -29.59 -6.47 -6.31
C ASP A 349 -30.12 -6.08 -4.92
N ASN A 350 -29.87 -6.90 -3.90
CA ASN A 350 -30.28 -6.65 -2.52
C ASN A 350 -29.23 -7.12 -1.50
N ARG A 351 -29.45 -6.74 -0.23
CA ARG A 351 -28.53 -6.97 0.89
C ARG A 351 -28.40 -8.45 1.25
N ASP A 352 -29.48 -9.21 1.14
CA ASP A 352 -29.51 -10.63 1.52
C ASP A 352 -28.58 -11.46 0.62
N MET A 353 -28.53 -11.15 -0.68
CA MET A 353 -27.59 -11.79 -1.62
C MET A 353 -26.12 -11.53 -1.25
N VAL A 354 -25.80 -10.35 -0.71
CA VAL A 354 -24.43 -10.03 -0.25
C VAL A 354 -24.09 -10.85 0.99
N GLN A 355 -25.03 -10.97 1.92
CA GLN A 355 -24.85 -11.76 3.14
C GLN A 355 -24.67 -13.25 2.81
N GLU A 356 -25.54 -13.81 1.96
CA GLU A 356 -25.47 -15.20 1.52
C GLU A 356 -24.14 -15.50 0.80
N ALA A 357 -23.69 -14.60 -0.09
CA ALA A 357 -22.40 -14.75 -0.76
C ALA A 357 -21.23 -14.71 0.23
N LEU A 358 -21.27 -13.82 1.23
CA LEU A 358 -20.24 -13.73 2.26
C LEU A 358 -20.15 -15.03 3.07
N GLU A 359 -21.28 -15.55 3.52
CA GLU A 359 -21.37 -16.80 4.30
C GLU A 359 -20.89 -17.99 3.48
N THR A 360 -21.40 -18.13 2.26
CA THR A 360 -21.04 -19.21 1.33
C THR A 360 -19.53 -19.21 1.08
N TRP A 361 -18.95 -18.09 0.64
CA TRP A 361 -17.52 -18.05 0.30
C TRP A 361 -16.61 -18.19 1.51
N THR A 362 -17.00 -17.64 2.67
CA THR A 362 -16.24 -17.84 3.91
C THR A 362 -16.26 -19.32 4.32
N SER A 363 -17.40 -20.02 4.19
CA SER A 363 -17.50 -21.46 4.47
C SER A 363 -16.69 -22.33 3.50
N MET A 364 -16.36 -21.81 2.31
CA MET A 364 -15.46 -22.44 1.34
C MET A 364 -13.97 -22.13 1.59
N GLY A 365 -13.66 -21.30 2.60
CA GLY A 365 -12.29 -20.92 2.97
C GLY A 365 -11.76 -19.66 2.28
N TYR A 366 -12.60 -18.90 1.56
CA TYR A 366 -12.22 -17.58 1.08
C TYR A 366 -12.23 -16.55 2.24
N GLU A 367 -11.49 -15.45 2.08
CA GLU A 367 -11.33 -14.41 3.09
C GLU A 367 -12.60 -13.59 3.34
N GLY A 368 -13.53 -13.61 2.37
CA GLY A 368 -14.76 -12.83 2.35
C GLY A 368 -15.21 -12.58 0.92
N LEU A 369 -15.67 -11.35 0.65
CA LEU A 369 -16.12 -10.93 -0.68
C LEU A 369 -15.52 -9.59 -1.13
N MET A 370 -15.49 -9.43 -2.46
CA MET A 370 -15.27 -8.17 -3.15
C MET A 370 -16.60 -7.72 -3.76
N ALA A 371 -17.04 -6.51 -3.46
CA ALA A 371 -18.19 -5.87 -4.08
C ALA A 371 -17.71 -4.75 -5.00
N LYS A 372 -18.17 -4.75 -6.25
CA LYS A 372 -17.70 -3.83 -7.30
C LYS A 372 -18.88 -3.20 -8.02
N SER A 373 -18.76 -1.92 -8.36
CA SER A 373 -19.71 -1.29 -9.29
C SER A 373 -19.46 -1.78 -10.72
N PRO A 374 -20.49 -2.23 -11.47
CA PRO A 374 -20.36 -2.60 -12.89
C PRO A 374 -19.87 -1.44 -13.76
N LYS A 375 -20.18 -0.19 -13.36
CA LYS A 375 -19.75 1.03 -14.05
C LYS A 375 -18.35 1.51 -13.65
N SER A 376 -17.65 0.77 -12.80
CA SER A 376 -16.31 1.13 -12.32
C SER A 376 -15.31 1.21 -13.48
N PRO A 377 -14.62 2.33 -13.72
CA PRO A 377 -13.37 2.29 -14.46
C PRO A 377 -12.32 1.55 -13.62
N TYR A 378 -11.23 1.11 -14.25
CA TYR A 378 -10.04 0.65 -13.52
C TYR A 378 -9.22 1.88 -13.10
N THR A 379 -8.89 2.00 -11.81
CA THR A 379 -8.13 3.14 -11.28
C THR A 379 -6.77 2.67 -10.71
N PRO A 380 -5.76 2.48 -11.57
CA PRO A 380 -4.48 1.91 -11.16
C PRO A 380 -3.82 2.64 -9.97
N GLY A 381 -3.53 1.94 -8.87
CA GLY A 381 -2.86 2.49 -7.69
C GLY A 381 -3.73 3.31 -6.74
N ARG A 382 -5.06 3.35 -6.93
CA ARG A 382 -5.98 4.16 -6.11
C ARG A 382 -7.10 3.34 -5.49
N ARG A 383 -7.66 3.88 -4.41
CA ARG A 383 -8.99 3.53 -3.91
C ARG A 383 -9.97 4.51 -4.55
N GLY A 384 -10.76 4.03 -5.49
CA GLY A 384 -11.69 4.86 -6.27
C GLY A 384 -13.11 4.90 -5.72
N GLY A 385 -13.38 4.30 -4.56
CA GLY A 385 -14.74 4.12 -4.03
C GLY A 385 -15.59 3.07 -4.77
N TYR A 386 -15.18 2.63 -5.95
CA TYR A 386 -15.95 1.67 -6.77
C TYR A 386 -15.83 0.20 -6.35
N TRP A 387 -14.75 -0.14 -5.62
CA TRP A 387 -14.47 -1.50 -5.17
C TRP A 387 -14.39 -1.50 -3.65
N LEU A 388 -15.22 -2.33 -3.05
CA LEU A 388 -15.30 -2.56 -1.62
C LEU A 388 -14.89 -4.00 -1.34
N LYS A 389 -14.20 -4.21 -0.22
CA LYS A 389 -13.93 -5.53 0.32
C LYS A 389 -14.65 -5.65 1.65
N MET A 390 -15.30 -6.78 1.84
CA MET A 390 -15.98 -7.12 3.08
C MET A 390 -15.47 -8.48 3.53
N LYS A 391 -15.11 -8.58 4.79
CA LYS A 391 -14.78 -9.85 5.45
C LYS A 391 -15.85 -10.15 6.48
N LYS A 392 -15.94 -11.40 6.90
CA LYS A 392 -16.69 -11.74 8.10
C LYS A 392 -16.06 -11.00 9.28
N ALA A 393 -16.83 -10.11 9.89
CA ALA A 393 -16.43 -9.39 11.09
C ALA A 393 -16.30 -10.41 12.23
N LEU A 394 -15.13 -10.47 12.86
CA LEU A 394 -14.95 -11.15 14.14
C LEU A 394 -15.06 -10.10 15.22
N SER A 395 -15.86 -10.38 16.25
CA SER A 395 -15.99 -9.52 17.41
C SER A 395 -15.71 -10.27 18.69
N LEU A 396 -15.09 -9.58 19.63
CA LEU A 396 -14.91 -10.05 21.00
C LEU A 396 -15.25 -8.90 21.94
N ASP A 397 -15.89 -9.23 23.05
CA ASP A 397 -15.98 -8.33 24.18
C ASP A 397 -14.68 -8.43 24.99
N VAL A 398 -14.07 -7.29 25.29
CA VAL A 398 -12.79 -7.19 26.01
C VAL A 398 -12.84 -6.03 27.00
N VAL A 399 -11.93 -6.02 27.98
CA VAL A 399 -11.78 -4.89 28.90
C VAL A 399 -10.70 -3.91 28.44
N VAL A 400 -10.87 -2.63 28.79
CA VAL A 400 -9.80 -1.63 28.70
C VAL A 400 -8.97 -1.65 29.97
N VAL A 401 -7.65 -1.87 29.85
CA VAL A 401 -6.71 -1.95 31.00
C VAL A 401 -5.79 -0.74 31.10
N ALA A 402 -5.60 -0.01 30.01
CA ALA A 402 -4.84 1.24 29.99
C ALA A 402 -5.24 2.08 28.77
N ALA A 403 -4.90 3.37 28.78
CA ALA A 403 -5.09 4.23 27.61
C ALA A 403 -3.98 5.28 27.50
N GLU A 404 -3.53 5.55 26.28
CA GLU A 404 -2.50 6.55 25.97
C GLU A 404 -3.10 7.88 25.51
N TRP A 405 -2.39 8.97 25.78
CA TRP A 405 -2.76 10.30 25.30
C TRP A 405 -2.66 10.41 23.77
N GLY A 406 -3.67 11.04 23.17
CA GLY A 406 -3.71 11.32 21.74
C GLY A 406 -2.71 12.38 21.30
N HIS A 407 -2.33 12.31 20.03
CA HIS A 407 -1.43 13.28 19.39
C HIS A 407 -2.18 14.08 18.32
N GLY A 408 -1.63 15.23 17.91
CA GLY A 408 -2.23 16.08 16.87
C GLY A 408 -3.64 16.56 17.26
N ARG A 409 -4.63 16.27 16.40
CA ARG A 409 -6.03 16.70 16.63
C ARG A 409 -6.70 16.09 17.87
N ARG A 410 -6.16 14.99 18.40
CA ARG A 410 -6.69 14.27 19.57
C ARG A 410 -5.90 14.57 20.85
N ARG A 411 -5.05 15.60 20.83
CA ARG A 411 -4.30 16.02 22.01
C ARG A 411 -5.25 16.37 23.14
N GLY A 412 -5.00 15.84 24.33
CA GLY A 412 -5.84 15.99 25.51
C GLY A 412 -6.95 14.94 25.67
N TRP A 413 -7.07 13.98 24.75
CA TRP A 413 -7.98 12.84 24.88
C TRP A 413 -7.18 11.54 25.05
N LEU A 414 -7.65 10.65 25.92
CA LEU A 414 -7.20 9.27 25.97
C LEU A 414 -7.79 8.56 24.74
N SER A 415 -6.94 8.21 23.77
CA SER A 415 -7.43 7.81 22.43
C SER A 415 -6.74 6.60 21.82
N ASN A 416 -5.88 5.93 22.59
CA ASN A 416 -5.28 4.65 22.24
C ASN A 416 -5.46 3.68 23.42
N TYR A 417 -6.37 2.72 23.28
CA TYR A 417 -6.83 1.85 24.36
C TYR A 417 -6.13 0.50 24.31
N HIS A 418 -5.56 0.06 25.43
CA HIS A 418 -5.00 -1.27 25.62
C HIS A 418 -6.11 -2.23 26.03
N LEU A 419 -6.22 -3.33 25.30
CA LEU A 419 -7.33 -4.27 25.34
C LEU A 419 -6.87 -5.59 25.98
N ALA A 420 -7.68 -6.16 26.87
CA ALA A 420 -7.39 -7.44 27.51
C ALA A 420 -8.61 -8.37 27.55
N VAL A 421 -8.35 -9.67 27.44
CA VAL A 421 -9.32 -10.76 27.62
C VAL A 421 -9.11 -11.40 29.00
N LEU A 422 -10.07 -12.20 29.44
CA LEU A 422 -9.90 -12.99 30.66
C LEU A 422 -9.01 -14.22 30.40
N ASP A 423 -7.94 -14.40 31.16
CA ASP A 423 -7.18 -15.66 31.20
C ASP A 423 -7.91 -16.65 32.11
N ASP A 424 -8.72 -17.50 31.49
CA ASP A 424 -9.52 -18.56 32.10
C ASP A 424 -8.69 -19.69 32.71
N ARG A 425 -7.35 -19.61 32.63
CA ARG A 425 -6.40 -20.53 33.28
C ARG A 425 -5.86 -20.00 34.62
N GLY A 426 -6.39 -18.88 35.10
CA GLY A 426 -6.05 -18.29 36.41
C GLY A 426 -5.12 -17.08 36.37
N GLY A 427 -4.91 -16.46 35.20
CA GLY A 427 -3.99 -15.33 35.00
C GLY A 427 -4.61 -13.93 35.09
N GLY A 428 -5.91 -13.81 35.37
CA GLY A 428 -6.62 -12.52 35.38
C GLY A 428 -6.77 -11.93 33.97
N PHE A 429 -6.82 -10.59 33.83
CA PHE A 429 -6.94 -9.96 32.51
C PHE A 429 -5.59 -9.88 31.78
N THR A 430 -5.51 -10.48 30.60
CA THR A 430 -4.27 -10.55 29.80
C THR A 430 -4.37 -9.72 28.52
N PRO A 431 -3.40 -8.82 28.25
CA PRO A 431 -3.44 -7.96 27.07
C PRO A 431 -3.40 -8.73 25.75
N VAL A 432 -4.22 -8.30 24.78
CA VAL A 432 -4.33 -8.89 23.44
C VAL A 432 -4.22 -7.85 22.32
N GLY A 433 -3.90 -6.60 22.64
CA GLY A 433 -3.74 -5.57 21.61
C GLY A 433 -3.99 -4.17 22.10
N LYS A 434 -3.96 -3.24 21.14
CA LYS A 434 -4.41 -1.87 21.34
C LYS A 434 -5.14 -1.32 20.13
N THR A 435 -6.07 -0.40 20.35
CA THR A 435 -6.84 0.26 19.29
C THR A 435 -6.98 1.77 19.50
N PHE A 436 -7.01 2.50 18.39
CA PHE A 436 -7.22 3.95 18.34
C PHE A 436 -8.39 4.35 17.42
N LYS A 437 -9.24 3.38 17.05
CA LYS A 437 -10.32 3.53 16.08
C LYS A 437 -11.64 3.04 16.65
N GLY A 438 -12.74 3.55 16.10
CA GLY A 438 -14.08 3.04 16.38
C GLY A 438 -14.99 4.00 17.15
N LEU A 439 -14.44 5.06 17.74
CA LEU A 439 -15.20 6.06 18.47
C LEU A 439 -15.29 7.38 17.68
N THR A 440 -16.42 8.07 17.86
CA THR A 440 -16.63 9.46 17.48
C THR A 440 -15.89 10.42 18.41
N ASP A 441 -15.73 11.68 18.02
CA ASP A 441 -15.04 12.68 18.85
C ASP A 441 -15.76 12.89 20.21
N ASP A 442 -17.09 12.80 20.26
CA ASP A 442 -17.85 12.89 21.52
C ASP A 442 -17.68 11.66 22.40
N GLU A 443 -17.61 10.47 21.81
CA GLU A 443 -17.32 9.23 22.54
C GLU A 443 -15.88 9.23 23.08
N PHE A 444 -14.90 9.77 22.34
CA PHE A 444 -13.53 9.94 22.87
C PHE A 444 -13.49 10.81 24.13
N ARG A 445 -14.26 11.90 24.15
CA ARG A 445 -14.35 12.79 25.32
C ARG A 445 -14.98 12.07 26.52
N LYS A 446 -16.10 11.39 26.31
CA LYS A 446 -16.79 10.60 27.35
C LYS A 446 -15.88 9.49 27.89
N MET A 447 -15.24 8.74 27.00
CA MET A 447 -14.31 7.66 27.37
C MET A 447 -13.12 8.20 28.17
N THR A 448 -12.58 9.37 27.79
CA THR A 448 -11.50 10.03 28.54
C THR A 448 -11.92 10.33 29.97
N GLN A 449 -13.12 10.88 30.18
CA GLN A 449 -13.62 11.16 31.53
C GLN A 449 -13.82 9.88 32.36
N LEU A 450 -14.42 8.84 31.75
CA LEU A 450 -14.63 7.56 32.43
C LEU A 450 -13.31 6.93 32.87
N LEU A 451 -12.32 6.86 31.97
CA LEU A 451 -11.01 6.26 32.25
C LEU A 451 -10.24 7.01 33.32
N LEU A 452 -10.28 8.35 33.31
CA LEU A 452 -9.66 9.16 34.37
C LEU A 452 -10.32 8.93 35.73
N GLY A 453 -11.63 8.67 35.77
CA GLY A 453 -12.36 8.37 37.00
C GLY A 453 -12.05 7.00 37.62
N ILE A 454 -11.46 6.08 36.85
CA ILE A 454 -11.08 4.72 37.29
C ILE A 454 -9.57 4.46 37.16
N ALA A 455 -8.76 5.52 37.06
CA ALA A 455 -7.32 5.41 36.91
C ALA A 455 -6.68 4.86 38.19
N LYS A 456 -5.85 3.82 38.03
CA LYS A 456 -4.98 3.28 39.08
C LYS A 456 -3.68 4.06 39.18
N SER A 457 -3.11 4.41 38.02
CA SER A 457 -1.89 5.22 37.93
C SER A 457 -1.94 6.16 36.73
N HIS A 458 -1.24 7.28 36.87
CA HIS A 458 -1.01 8.25 35.82
C HIS A 458 0.44 8.16 35.37
N GLU A 459 0.63 8.00 34.07
CA GLU A 459 1.93 7.90 33.43
C GLU A 459 2.11 9.08 32.46
N GLU A 460 3.35 9.43 32.11
CA GLU A 460 3.62 10.49 31.13
C GLU A 460 2.92 10.20 29.78
N TRP A 461 2.85 8.92 29.41
CA TRP A 461 2.23 8.47 28.17
C TRP A 461 0.71 8.32 28.26
N GLY A 462 0.10 8.29 29.45
CA GLY A 462 -1.32 7.94 29.58
C GLY A 462 -1.76 7.56 31.00
N VAL A 463 -2.66 6.58 31.10
CA VAL A 463 -3.18 6.05 32.37
C VAL A 463 -3.27 4.53 32.33
N VAL A 464 -3.02 3.89 33.47
CA VAL A 464 -3.40 2.50 33.74
C VAL A 464 -4.68 2.52 34.55
N VAL A 465 -5.68 1.70 34.19
CA VAL A 465 -7.02 1.76 34.76
C VAL A 465 -7.44 0.45 35.42
N GLU A 466 -8.44 0.52 36.29
CA GLU A 466 -9.20 -0.68 36.66
C GLU A 466 -9.89 -1.28 35.44
N PRO A 467 -9.85 -2.62 35.25
CA PRO A 467 -10.50 -3.29 34.12
C PRO A 467 -12.02 -3.30 34.31
N ARG A 468 -12.66 -2.13 34.19
CA ARG A 468 -14.10 -1.95 34.43
C ARG A 468 -14.89 -1.65 33.16
N ILE A 469 -14.25 -1.08 32.15
CA ILE A 469 -14.92 -0.69 30.91
C ILE A 469 -14.80 -1.84 29.92
N VAL A 470 -15.96 -2.43 29.58
CA VAL A 470 -16.07 -3.44 28.53
C VAL A 470 -16.37 -2.77 27.19
N VAL A 471 -15.67 -3.21 26.15
CA VAL A 471 -15.87 -2.77 24.77
C VAL A 471 -15.98 -3.97 23.85
N GLU A 472 -16.93 -3.91 22.92
CA GLU A 472 -17.00 -4.85 21.81
C GLU A 472 -15.96 -4.40 20.77
N ILE A 473 -15.00 -5.27 20.48
CA ILE A 473 -13.94 -5.03 19.52
C ILE A 473 -14.20 -5.86 18.28
N GLU A 474 -14.34 -5.20 17.15
CA GLU A 474 -14.29 -5.83 15.85
C GLU A 474 -12.84 -5.86 15.35
N PHE A 475 -12.40 -7.00 14.80
CA PHE A 475 -11.05 -7.19 14.29
C PHE A 475 -11.05 -8.12 13.07
N ASN A 476 -9.93 -8.13 12.34
CA ASN A 476 -9.82 -8.91 11.11
C ASN A 476 -9.29 -10.33 11.35
N GLU A 477 -8.28 -10.47 12.21
CA GLU A 477 -7.60 -11.74 12.46
C GLU A 477 -6.91 -11.73 13.83
N VAL A 478 -6.57 -12.92 14.32
CA VAL A 478 -5.71 -13.13 15.47
C VAL A 478 -4.35 -13.60 14.95
N GLN A 479 -3.25 -13.05 15.49
CA GLN A 479 -1.90 -13.50 15.17
C GLN A 479 -1.13 -13.88 16.43
N ARG A 480 -0.09 -14.71 16.30
CA ARG A 480 0.89 -14.86 17.38
C ARG A 480 1.69 -13.57 17.56
N SER A 481 1.96 -13.22 18.81
CA SER A 481 2.77 -12.06 19.15
C SER A 481 3.69 -12.38 20.33
N PRO A 482 5.01 -12.14 20.20
CA PRO A 482 5.93 -12.25 21.34
C PRO A 482 5.85 -11.03 22.27
N THR A 483 5.09 -10.00 21.90
CA THR A 483 5.00 -8.72 22.64
C THR A 483 3.96 -8.74 23.74
N TYR A 484 2.89 -9.52 23.57
CA TYR A 484 1.80 -9.61 24.53
C TYR A 484 1.93 -10.87 25.38
N PRO A 485 1.71 -10.80 26.70
CA PRO A 485 1.75 -11.98 27.58
C PRO A 485 0.78 -13.09 27.17
N SER A 486 -0.35 -12.73 26.56
CA SER A 486 -1.32 -13.69 26.00
C SER A 486 -0.73 -14.58 24.90
N GLY A 487 0.40 -14.18 24.29
CA GLY A 487 0.97 -14.83 23.10
C GLY A 487 0.24 -14.45 21.80
N TYR A 488 -0.80 -13.62 21.86
CA TYR A 488 -1.64 -13.26 20.73
C TYR A 488 -1.84 -11.75 20.59
N ALA A 489 -2.20 -11.31 19.38
CA ALA A 489 -2.59 -9.94 19.11
C ALA A 489 -3.77 -9.85 18.14
N LEU A 490 -4.73 -8.97 18.45
CA LEU A 490 -5.83 -8.61 17.56
C LEU A 490 -5.33 -7.65 16.47
N ARG A 491 -5.53 -8.00 15.20
CA ARG A 491 -5.14 -7.17 14.05
C ARG A 491 -6.31 -6.34 13.55
N PHE A 492 -6.02 -5.06 13.29
CA PHE A 492 -6.99 -4.08 12.80
C PHE A 492 -8.21 -3.89 13.73
N ALA A 493 -8.00 -4.10 15.03
CA ALA A 493 -9.01 -3.89 16.05
C ALA A 493 -9.61 -2.47 15.99
N ARG A 494 -10.93 -2.38 16.11
CA ARG A 494 -11.70 -1.14 16.29
C ARG A 494 -12.76 -1.37 17.35
N ILE A 495 -13.07 -0.33 18.13
CA ILE A 495 -14.24 -0.37 18.99
C ILE A 495 -15.49 -0.33 18.11
N LYS A 496 -16.39 -1.29 18.32
CA LYS A 496 -17.70 -1.34 17.68
C LYS A 496 -18.76 -0.73 18.60
N ALA A 497 -18.71 -1.06 19.89
CA ALA A 497 -19.60 -0.52 20.89
C ALA A 497 -18.93 -0.49 22.28
N ILE A 498 -19.38 0.44 23.13
CA ILE A 498 -19.09 0.42 24.57
C ILE A 498 -20.19 -0.40 25.23
N ARG A 499 -19.83 -1.50 25.90
CA ARG A 499 -20.77 -2.50 26.43
C ARG A 499 -21.10 -2.22 27.88
N THR A 500 -21.97 -1.23 28.10
CA THR A 500 -22.47 -0.89 29.43
C THR A 500 -23.38 -1.96 30.05
N ASP A 501 -23.79 -2.93 29.24
CA ASP A 501 -24.62 -4.08 29.60
C ASP A 501 -23.83 -5.28 30.12
N LYS A 502 -22.49 -5.26 30.05
CA LYS A 502 -21.62 -6.37 30.46
C LYS A 502 -20.69 -6.01 31.59
N GLN A 503 -20.45 -6.97 32.48
CA GLN A 503 -19.41 -6.91 33.51
C GLN A 503 -18.05 -7.36 32.96
N PRO A 504 -16.94 -6.89 33.56
CA PRO A 504 -15.58 -7.29 33.17
C PRO A 504 -15.34 -8.80 33.12
N GLU A 505 -15.99 -9.58 33.98
CA GLU A 505 -15.83 -11.03 34.06
C GLU A 505 -16.56 -11.77 32.91
N GLU A 506 -17.45 -11.09 32.19
CA GLU A 506 -18.24 -11.63 31.07
C GLU A 506 -17.59 -11.40 29.69
N VAL A 507 -16.36 -10.88 29.69
CA VAL A 507 -15.59 -10.71 28.46
C VAL A 507 -15.10 -12.05 27.93
N ASN A 508 -14.73 -12.06 26.65
CA ASN A 508 -14.16 -13.26 26.04
C ASN A 508 -12.86 -13.68 26.72
N THR A 509 -12.55 -14.98 26.60
CA THR A 509 -11.39 -15.56 27.25
C THR A 509 -10.21 -15.74 26.32
N LEU A 510 -9.04 -16.05 26.88
CA LEU A 510 -7.87 -16.43 26.11
C LEU A 510 -8.11 -17.73 25.31
N SER A 511 -8.90 -18.67 25.84
CA SER A 511 -9.34 -19.84 25.07
C SER A 511 -10.17 -19.46 23.83
N ASP A 512 -11.01 -18.41 23.89
CA ASP A 512 -11.76 -17.94 22.71
C ASP A 512 -10.83 -17.38 21.63
N ILE A 513 -9.79 -16.63 22.04
CA ILE A 513 -8.74 -16.14 21.13
C ILE A 513 -8.02 -17.30 20.45
N GLU A 514 -7.66 -18.34 21.22
CA GLU A 514 -7.01 -19.56 20.70
C GLU A 514 -7.92 -20.31 19.72
N LYS A 515 -9.21 -20.46 20.01
CA LYS A 515 -10.20 -21.07 19.09
C LYS A 515 -10.27 -20.30 17.79
N ILE A 516 -10.37 -18.97 17.85
CA ILE A 516 -10.42 -18.12 16.67
C ILE A 516 -9.12 -18.28 15.85
N TYR A 517 -7.95 -18.21 16.50
CA TYR A 517 -6.66 -18.41 15.84
C TYR A 517 -6.56 -19.79 15.17
N ASN A 518 -7.00 -20.84 15.84
CA ASN A 518 -6.96 -22.20 15.29
C ASN A 518 -7.94 -22.37 14.13
N SER A 519 -9.15 -21.80 14.21
CA SER A 519 -10.11 -21.80 13.09
C SER A 519 -9.60 -21.03 11.86
N GLN A 520 -8.80 -19.98 12.06
CA GLN A 520 -8.14 -19.23 10.98
C GLN A 520 -7.04 -20.05 10.30
N ARG A 521 -6.38 -20.96 11.04
CA ARG A 521 -5.37 -21.88 10.48
C ARG A 521 -5.95 -23.18 9.95
N ASN A 522 -7.08 -23.62 10.50
CA ASN A 522 -7.68 -24.92 10.24
C ASN A 522 -9.22 -24.77 10.24
N PRO A 523 -9.84 -24.46 9.08
CA PRO A 523 -11.29 -24.25 8.98
C PRO A 523 -12.17 -25.47 9.34
N LEU A 524 -11.56 -26.61 9.66
CA LEU A 524 -12.22 -27.91 9.89
C LEU A 524 -12.63 -28.16 11.36
N GLY A 525 -12.50 -27.19 12.26
CA GLY A 525 -12.69 -27.39 13.70
C GLY A 525 -14.11 -27.17 14.25
N ILE A 526 -15.17 -27.66 13.60
CA ILE A 526 -16.47 -27.92 14.26
C ILE A 526 -17.04 -29.22 13.71
N GLN A 527 -16.59 -30.35 14.26
CA GLN A 527 -17.39 -31.54 14.58
C GLN A 527 -16.46 -32.68 15.02
N SER A 528 -16.34 -32.85 16.33
CA SER A 528 -16.10 -34.16 16.94
C SER A 528 -16.57 -34.08 18.39
N TYR A 529 -17.85 -34.35 18.60
CA TYR A 529 -18.33 -35.05 19.79
C TYR A 529 -19.00 -36.33 19.32
#